data_AF-A0A950WGU1-F1
#
_entry.id   AF-A0A950WGU1-F1
#
_cell.length_a   1.000
_cell.length_b   1.000
_cell.length_c   1.000
_cell.angle_alpha   90.00
_cell.angle_beta   90.00
_cell.angle_gamma   90.00
#
_symmetry.space_group_name_H-M   'P 1'
#
loop_
_entity.id
_entity.type
_entity.pdbx_description
1 polymer ?
#
loop_
_entity_poly.entity_id
_entity_poly.type
_entity_poly.pdbx_seq_one_letter_code
_entity_poly.pdbx_strand_id
1 'polypeptide(L)'
;PDLPTDVQEQRALLTARARARRGDTDGAIAAIAALDSAAADLTRADILEQTQDWAGASQALSKYVERIVPPSGPLDDSQRQALIRLATAATRAGQSDLLGKLRQQDGQRIGSGPSGDLFRLLTAEPVRSAADLQRARQETILARGLPQELRSVQPPR
;
A
#
# COMPACT_ATOMS: atom_id res chain seq x y z
N PRO A 1 -1.04 39.09 19.68
CA PRO A 1 -1.04 37.97 20.65
C PRO A 1 -0.93 36.63 19.92
N ASP A 2 0.21 35.95 20.05
CA ASP A 2 0.42 34.62 19.48
C ASP A 2 -0.36 33.58 20.27
N LEU A 3 -1.10 32.71 19.57
CA LEU A 3 -1.82 31.60 20.16
C LEU A 3 -0.83 30.50 20.61
N PRO A 4 -1.17 29.68 21.62
CA PRO A 4 -0.44 28.44 21.91
C PRO A 4 -0.32 27.55 20.67
N THR A 5 0.81 26.83 20.53
CA THR A 5 1.16 26.05 19.33
C THR A 5 0.15 24.94 19.01
N ASP A 6 -0.41 24.31 20.03
CA ASP A 6 -1.46 23.30 19.92
C ASP A 6 -2.77 23.88 19.35
N VAL A 7 -3.13 25.09 19.75
CA VAL A 7 -4.31 25.80 19.22
C VAL A 7 -4.09 26.22 17.76
N GLN A 8 -2.86 26.64 17.42
CA GLN A 8 -2.50 26.96 16.02
C GLN A 8 -2.61 25.73 15.12
N GLU A 9 -2.11 24.58 15.57
CA GLU A 9 -2.22 23.30 14.84
C GLU A 9 -3.69 22.92 14.61
N GLN A 10 -4.49 22.90 15.68
CA GLN A 10 -5.92 22.55 15.58
C GLN A 10 -6.65 23.45 14.58
N ARG A 11 -6.37 24.77 14.61
CA ARG A 11 -6.94 25.73 13.66
C ARG A 11 -6.53 25.43 12.22
N ALA A 12 -5.25 25.13 11.99
CA ALA A 12 -4.75 24.79 10.66
C ALA A 12 -5.39 23.51 10.12
N LEU A 13 -5.50 22.46 10.94
CA LEU A 13 -6.16 21.20 10.57
C LEU A 13 -7.64 21.39 10.21
N LEU A 14 -8.38 22.16 11.02
CA LEU A 14 -9.78 22.49 10.74
C LEU A 14 -9.92 23.30 9.44
N THR A 15 -9.02 24.25 9.21
CA THR A 15 -8.99 25.07 8.00
C THR A 15 -8.76 24.21 6.77
N ALA A 16 -7.79 23.29 6.81
CA ALA A 16 -7.51 22.37 5.71
C ALA A 16 -8.72 21.50 5.38
N ARG A 17 -9.34 20.87 6.37
CA ARG A 17 -10.55 20.04 6.17
C ARG A 17 -11.71 20.85 5.58
N ALA A 18 -11.89 22.09 6.02
CA ALA A 18 -12.93 22.97 5.48
C ALA A 18 -12.67 23.39 4.03
N ARG A 19 -11.41 23.62 3.65
CA ARG A 19 -11.00 23.92 2.26
C ARG A 19 -11.17 22.70 1.35
N ALA A 20 -10.68 21.54 1.77
CA ALA A 20 -10.79 20.30 1.02
C ALA A 20 -12.25 19.91 0.73
N ARG A 21 -13.16 20.05 1.72
CA ARG A 21 -14.60 19.82 1.52
C ARG A 21 -15.26 20.77 0.50
N ARG A 22 -14.63 21.90 0.18
CA ARG A 22 -15.09 22.84 -0.86
C ARG A 22 -14.38 22.63 -2.21
N GLY A 23 -13.55 21.60 -2.33
CA GLY A 23 -12.74 21.32 -3.52
C GLY A 23 -11.46 22.15 -3.63
N ASP A 24 -11.15 22.99 -2.64
CA ASP A 24 -9.89 23.76 -2.58
C ASP A 24 -8.78 22.90 -1.99
N THR A 25 -8.33 21.93 -2.78
CA THR A 25 -7.30 20.96 -2.39
C THR A 25 -5.95 21.65 -2.15
N ASP A 26 -5.51 22.51 -3.07
CA ASP A 26 -4.23 23.21 -2.95
C ASP A 26 -4.20 24.11 -1.71
N GLY A 27 -5.27 24.87 -1.49
CA GLY A 27 -5.40 25.70 -0.30
C GLY A 27 -5.50 24.87 0.98
N ALA A 28 -6.07 23.66 0.93
CA ALA A 28 -6.11 22.75 2.07
C ALA A 28 -4.72 22.22 2.42
N ILE A 29 -3.95 21.75 1.44
CA ILE A 29 -2.57 21.28 1.63
C ILE A 29 -1.67 22.42 2.13
N ALA A 30 -1.80 23.61 1.54
CA ALA A 30 -1.05 24.80 1.96
C ALA A 30 -1.33 25.17 3.43
N ALA A 31 -2.57 25.00 3.91
CA ALA A 31 -2.93 25.34 5.28
C ALA A 31 -2.23 24.46 6.34
N ILE A 32 -1.77 23.26 5.97
CA ILE A 32 -1.07 22.32 6.87
C ILE A 32 0.37 22.04 6.43
N ALA A 33 0.90 22.80 5.47
CA ALA A 33 2.21 22.54 4.87
C ALA A 33 3.37 22.62 5.88
N ALA A 34 3.28 23.53 6.85
CA ALA A 34 4.30 23.72 7.89
C ALA A 34 4.16 22.78 9.10
N LEU A 35 3.09 21.99 9.17
CA LEU A 35 2.85 21.09 10.29
C LEU A 35 3.57 19.75 10.07
N ASP A 36 4.34 19.35 11.08
CA ASP A 36 5.04 18.06 11.14
C ASP A 36 4.52 17.21 12.31
N SER A 37 3.29 16.73 12.17
CA SER A 37 2.61 15.92 13.18
C SER A 37 1.84 14.76 12.54
N ALA A 38 1.58 13.72 13.33
CA ALA A 38 0.77 12.58 12.87
C ALA A 38 -0.64 13.02 12.41
N ALA A 39 -1.24 14.01 13.09
CA ALA A 39 -2.55 14.54 12.71
C ALA A 39 -2.51 15.30 11.37
N ALA A 40 -1.41 16.01 11.08
CA ALA A 40 -1.20 16.68 9.81
C ALA A 40 -0.97 15.67 8.67
N ASP A 41 -0.15 14.64 8.91
CA ASP A 41 0.10 13.57 7.92
C ASP A 41 -1.19 12.81 7.57
N LEU A 42 -1.99 12.46 8.58
CA LEU A 42 -3.29 11.82 8.37
C LEU A 42 -4.27 12.72 7.60
N THR A 43 -4.36 14.00 7.98
CA THR A 43 -5.24 14.96 7.28
C THR A 43 -4.78 15.17 5.83
N ARG A 44 -3.47 15.19 5.59
CA ARG A 44 -2.90 15.27 4.23
C ARG A 44 -3.26 14.05 3.41
N ALA A 45 -3.13 12.84 3.97
CA ALA A 45 -3.56 11.61 3.32
C ALA A 45 -5.06 11.63 2.96
N ASP A 46 -5.93 12.02 3.91
CA ASP A 46 -7.38 12.11 3.68
C ASP A 46 -7.72 13.01 2.48
N ILE A 47 -7.06 14.17 2.39
CA ILE A 47 -7.28 15.13 1.31
C ILE A 47 -6.83 14.56 -0.05
N LEU A 48 -5.65 13.93 -0.08
CA LEU A 48 -5.07 13.41 -1.32
C LEU A 48 -5.82 12.17 -1.83
N GLU A 49 -6.32 11.32 -0.93
CA GLU A 49 -7.21 10.21 -1.31
C GLU A 49 -8.53 10.71 -1.92
N GLN A 50 -9.12 11.77 -1.37
CA GLN A 50 -10.35 12.38 -1.90
C GLN A 50 -10.16 12.89 -3.33
N THR A 51 -8.97 13.39 -3.66
CA THR A 51 -8.62 13.84 -5.02
C THR A 51 -7.98 12.78 -5.88
N GLN A 52 -7.95 11.52 -5.42
CA GLN A 52 -7.34 10.39 -6.13
C GLN A 52 -5.84 10.55 -6.43
N ASP A 53 -5.14 11.42 -5.69
CA ASP A 53 -3.68 11.48 -5.70
C ASP A 53 -3.12 10.38 -4.79
N TRP A 54 -3.14 9.15 -5.32
CA TRP A 54 -2.72 7.97 -4.58
C TRP A 54 -1.23 7.97 -4.22
N ALA A 55 -0.39 8.59 -5.05
CA ALA A 55 1.04 8.68 -4.81
C ALA A 55 1.32 9.63 -3.64
N GLY A 56 0.71 10.82 -3.64
CA GLY A 56 0.79 11.76 -2.53
C GLY A 56 0.18 11.20 -1.25
N ALA A 57 -0.99 10.55 -1.33
CA ALA A 57 -1.63 9.90 -0.20
C ALA A 57 -0.73 8.83 0.43
N SER A 58 -0.12 7.96 -0.39
CA SER A 58 0.81 6.93 0.07
C SER A 58 2.03 7.53 0.79
N GLN A 59 2.57 8.65 0.28
CA GLN A 59 3.69 9.33 0.92
C GLN A 59 3.29 9.91 2.29
N ALA A 60 2.12 10.54 2.39
CA ALA A 60 1.60 11.07 3.66
C ALA A 60 1.29 9.93 4.66
N LEU A 61 0.70 8.82 4.20
CA LEU A 61 0.43 7.66 5.03
C LEU A 61 1.69 6.95 5.50
N SER A 62 2.76 6.95 4.70
CA SER A 62 4.05 6.39 5.10
C SER A 62 4.63 7.16 6.30
N LYS A 63 4.62 8.50 6.26
CA LYS A 63 5.01 9.34 7.41
C LYS A 63 4.12 9.11 8.63
N TYR A 64 2.81 9.01 8.43
CA TYR A 64 1.88 8.70 9.51
C TYR A 64 2.20 7.35 10.17
N VAL A 65 2.36 6.29 9.36
CA VAL A 65 2.71 4.94 9.82
C VAL A 65 4.05 4.94 10.55
N GLU A 66 5.08 5.60 10.03
CA GLU A 66 6.39 5.73 10.69
C GLU A 66 6.30 6.32 12.11
N ARG A 67 5.32 7.20 12.35
CA ARG A 67 5.10 7.83 13.66
C ARG A 67 4.34 6.94 14.64
N ILE A 68 3.36 6.17 14.15
CA ILE A 68 2.40 5.46 15.03
C ILE A 68 2.65 3.95 15.13
N VAL A 69 3.32 3.34 14.16
CA VAL A 69 3.60 1.91 14.14
C VAL A 69 4.98 1.66 14.75
N PRO A 70 5.07 0.89 15.85
CA PRO A 70 6.35 0.56 16.43
C PRO A 70 7.15 -0.35 15.48
N PRO A 71 8.49 -0.28 15.49
CA PRO A 71 9.33 -1.06 14.59
C PRO A 71 9.24 -2.57 14.83
N SER A 72 8.79 -2.99 16.01
CA SER A 72 8.62 -4.39 16.39
C SER A 72 7.49 -4.55 17.41
N GLY A 73 7.02 -5.78 17.60
CA GLY A 73 5.98 -6.11 18.56
C GLY A 73 4.58 -6.12 17.96
N PRO A 74 3.56 -6.42 18.79
CA PRO A 74 2.17 -6.55 18.34
C PRO A 74 1.63 -5.20 17.84
N LEU A 75 0.72 -5.29 16.87
CA LEU A 75 -0.02 -4.14 16.35
C LEU A 75 -1.37 -4.05 17.05
N ASP A 76 -1.77 -2.83 17.39
CA ASP A 76 -3.16 -2.52 17.73
C ASP A 76 -4.03 -2.38 16.46
N ASP A 77 -5.34 -2.22 16.64
CA ASP A 77 -6.28 -2.11 15.53
C ASP A 77 -6.06 -0.86 14.67
N SER A 78 -5.70 0.27 15.28
CA SER A 78 -5.46 1.53 14.57
C SER A 78 -4.23 1.42 13.66
N GLN A 79 -3.15 0.83 14.18
CA GLN A 79 -1.92 0.56 13.45
C GLN A 79 -2.14 -0.42 12.30
N ARG A 80 -2.91 -1.50 12.53
CA ARG A 80 -3.29 -2.44 11.46
C ARG A 80 -4.07 -1.74 10.35
N GLN A 81 -5.05 -0.91 10.70
CA GLN A 81 -5.83 -0.16 9.72
C GLN A 81 -4.97 0.84 8.94
N ALA A 82 -4.05 1.53 9.61
CA ALA A 82 -3.13 2.46 8.95
C ALA A 82 -2.23 1.77 7.91
N LEU A 83 -1.69 0.59 8.24
CA LEU A 83 -0.90 -0.22 7.32
C LEU A 83 -1.70 -0.71 6.12
N ILE A 84 -2.96 -1.15 6.33
CA ILE A 84 -3.85 -1.56 5.23
C ILE A 84 -4.19 -0.38 4.32
N ARG A 85 -4.45 0.79 4.90
CA ARG A 85 -4.73 2.01 4.15
C ARG A 85 -3.51 2.44 3.33
N LEU A 86 -2.31 2.38 3.91
CA LEU A 86 -1.06 2.62 3.20
C LEU A 86 -0.86 1.63 2.05
N ALA A 87 -1.04 0.32 2.29
CA ALA A 87 -0.96 -0.69 1.24
C ALA A 87 -1.98 -0.44 0.12
N THR A 88 -3.17 0.04 0.45
CA THR A 88 -4.21 0.39 -0.53
C THR A 88 -3.77 1.57 -1.40
N ALA A 89 -3.28 2.66 -0.80
CA ALA A 89 -2.77 3.82 -1.53
C ALA A 89 -1.58 3.45 -2.42
N ALA A 90 -0.62 2.69 -1.88
CA ALA A 90 0.56 2.20 -2.61
C ALA A 90 0.18 1.30 -3.79
N THR A 91 -0.82 0.42 -3.63
CA THR A 91 -1.35 -0.42 -4.72
C THR A 91 -1.92 0.44 -5.85
N ARG A 92 -2.75 1.43 -5.52
CA ARG A 92 -3.35 2.35 -6.50
C ARG A 92 -2.31 3.24 -7.18
N ALA A 93 -1.23 3.57 -6.48
CA ALA A 93 -0.10 4.33 -7.00
C ALA A 93 0.92 3.48 -7.78
N GLY A 94 0.79 2.15 -7.82
CA GLY A 94 1.74 1.25 -8.49
C GLY A 94 3.11 1.16 -7.80
N GLN A 95 3.19 1.39 -6.49
CA GLN A 95 4.44 1.46 -5.73
C GLN A 95 4.91 0.09 -5.25
N SER A 96 5.33 -0.78 -6.17
CA SER A 96 5.71 -2.17 -5.90
C SER A 96 6.80 -2.33 -4.84
N ASP A 97 7.79 -1.45 -4.81
CA ASP A 97 8.88 -1.48 -3.83
C ASP A 97 8.38 -1.27 -2.40
N LEU A 98 7.43 -0.34 -2.22
CA LEU A 98 6.82 -0.07 -0.93
C LEU A 98 5.95 -1.26 -0.48
N LEU A 99 5.16 -1.84 -1.39
CA LEU A 99 4.37 -3.04 -1.09
C LEU A 99 5.26 -4.24 -0.70
N GLY A 100 6.41 -4.40 -1.35
CA GLY A 100 7.44 -5.36 -0.98
C GLY A 100 7.93 -5.16 0.46
N LYS A 101 8.28 -3.92 0.83
CA LYS A 101 8.73 -3.57 2.18
C LYS A 101 7.66 -3.84 3.24
N LEU A 102 6.43 -3.38 3.01
CA LEU A 102 5.30 -3.58 3.94
C LEU A 102 5.03 -5.06 4.20
N ARG A 103 5.06 -5.89 3.15
CA ARG A 103 4.93 -7.34 3.28
C ARG A 103 6.05 -7.96 4.11
N GLN A 104 7.29 -7.55 3.89
CA GLN A 104 8.45 -8.07 4.63
C GLN A 104 8.43 -7.67 6.10
N GLN A 105 8.08 -6.41 6.40
CA GLN A 105 8.15 -5.85 7.76
C GLN A 105 6.92 -6.21 8.60
N ASP A 106 5.72 -6.12 8.03
CA ASP A 106 4.47 -6.16 8.79
C ASP A 106 3.56 -7.35 8.46
N GLY A 107 3.88 -8.11 7.41
CA GLY A 107 3.03 -9.21 6.92
C GLY A 107 2.71 -10.27 7.98
N GLN A 108 3.65 -10.58 8.87
CA GLN A 108 3.40 -11.50 9.99
C GLN A 108 2.67 -10.82 11.16
N ARG A 109 2.85 -9.51 11.35
CA ARG A 109 2.35 -8.74 12.50
C ARG A 109 0.87 -8.38 12.37
N ILE A 110 0.37 -8.22 11.13
CA ILE A 110 -1.06 -7.99 10.85
C ILE A 110 -1.91 -9.18 11.36
N GLY A 111 -1.34 -10.39 11.37
CA GLY A 111 -1.99 -11.62 11.84
C GLY A 111 -2.86 -12.31 10.79
N SER A 112 -3.79 -13.12 11.27
CA SER A 112 -4.76 -13.88 10.46
C SER A 112 -6.16 -13.23 10.47
N GLY A 113 -7.04 -13.69 9.58
CA GLY A 113 -8.40 -13.16 9.43
C GLY A 113 -8.52 -12.10 8.34
N PRO A 114 -9.70 -11.46 8.17
CA PRO A 114 -10.02 -10.64 7.00
C PRO A 114 -9.01 -9.52 6.72
N SER A 115 -8.55 -8.82 7.75
CA SER A 115 -7.54 -7.76 7.63
C SER A 115 -6.18 -8.28 7.16
N GLY A 116 -5.78 -9.46 7.65
CA GLY A 116 -4.55 -10.14 7.20
C GLY A 116 -4.64 -10.67 5.79
N ASP A 117 -5.78 -11.22 5.41
CA ASP A 117 -6.03 -11.69 4.04
C ASP A 117 -6.02 -10.52 3.05
N LEU A 118 -6.69 -9.41 3.37
CA LEU A 118 -6.67 -8.20 2.55
C LEU A 118 -5.26 -7.62 2.42
N PHE A 119 -4.52 -7.50 3.53
CA PHE A 119 -3.16 -6.98 3.49
C PHE A 119 -2.24 -7.85 2.63
N ARG A 120 -2.33 -9.19 2.77
CA ARG A 120 -1.57 -10.13 1.93
C ARG A 120 -1.95 -9.99 0.45
N LEU A 121 -3.22 -9.77 0.14
CA LEU A 121 -3.69 -9.55 -1.23
C LEU A 121 -3.13 -8.25 -1.82
N LEU A 122 -3.24 -7.14 -1.08
CA LEU A 122 -2.76 -5.81 -1.51
C LEU A 122 -1.25 -5.80 -1.73
N THR A 123 -0.51 -6.52 -0.89
CA THR A 123 0.95 -6.56 -0.94
C THR A 123 1.49 -7.73 -1.75
N ALA A 124 0.64 -8.55 -2.37
CA ALA A 124 1.09 -9.66 -3.19
C ALA A 124 1.93 -9.17 -4.37
N GLU A 125 2.91 -9.99 -4.79
CA GLU A 125 3.70 -9.64 -5.96
C GLU A 125 2.76 -9.72 -7.17
N PRO A 126 2.73 -8.70 -8.05
CA PRO A 126 2.02 -8.82 -9.30
C PRO A 126 2.54 -10.08 -9.99
N VAL A 127 1.64 -11.02 -10.29
CA VAL A 127 2.04 -12.23 -11.01
C VAL A 127 2.72 -11.73 -12.29
N ARG A 128 4.01 -12.01 -12.46
CA ARG A 128 4.74 -11.84 -13.73
C ARG A 128 4.24 -12.90 -14.72
N SER A 129 2.92 -12.98 -14.86
CA SER A 129 2.18 -14.02 -15.54
C SER A 129 2.43 -13.97 -17.03
N ALA A 130 2.80 -12.82 -17.62
CA ALA A 130 3.14 -12.81 -19.04
C ALA A 130 4.31 -13.76 -19.35
N ALA A 131 5.42 -13.70 -18.59
CA ALA A 131 6.59 -14.54 -18.83
C ALA A 131 6.38 -16.00 -18.38
N ASP A 132 5.76 -16.20 -17.21
CA ASP A 132 5.52 -17.54 -16.68
C ASP A 132 4.42 -18.30 -17.45
N LEU A 133 3.39 -17.60 -17.95
CA LEU A 133 2.41 -18.20 -18.87
C LEU A 133 3.04 -18.49 -20.24
N GLN A 134 3.96 -17.66 -20.74
CA GLN A 134 4.67 -17.94 -21.99
C GLN A 134 5.56 -19.17 -21.86
N ARG A 135 6.25 -19.35 -20.72
CA ARG A 135 7.01 -20.55 -20.39
C ARG A 135 6.13 -21.79 -20.32
N ALA A 136 5.02 -21.74 -19.58
CA ALA A 136 4.06 -22.85 -19.50
C ALA A 136 3.45 -23.22 -20.87
N ARG A 137 3.20 -22.21 -21.73
CA ARG A 137 2.78 -22.44 -23.13
C ARG A 137 3.87 -23.10 -23.96
N GLN A 138 5.13 -22.69 -23.83
CA GLN A 138 6.27 -23.31 -24.54
C GLN A 138 6.46 -24.78 -24.14
N GLU A 139 6.34 -25.10 -22.85
CA GLU A 139 6.41 -26.49 -22.36
C GLU A 139 5.27 -27.36 -22.92
N THR A 140 4.06 -26.80 -23.04
CA THR A 140 2.91 -27.53 -23.63
C THR A 140 3.11 -27.82 -25.12
N ILE A 141 3.76 -26.91 -25.86
CA ILE A 141 4.09 -27.12 -27.28
C ILE A 141 5.16 -28.20 -27.44
N LEU A 142 6.20 -28.18 -26.60
CA LEU A 142 7.24 -29.21 -26.60
C LEU A 142 6.68 -30.60 -26.25
N ALA A 143 5.77 -30.69 -25.29
CA ALA A 143 5.13 -31.96 -24.91
C ALA A 143 4.22 -32.54 -26.01
N ARG A 144 3.60 -31.71 -26.86
CA ARG A 144 2.82 -32.18 -28.04
C ARG A 144 3.69 -32.47 -29.26
N GLY A 145 4.89 -31.92 -29.31
CA GLY A 145 5.86 -32.15 -30.39
C GLY A 145 6.71 -33.39 -30.22
N LEU A 146 6.57 -34.16 -29.13
CA LEU A 146 7.30 -35.41 -28.92
C LEU A 146 6.93 -36.42 -30.01
N PRO A 147 7.86 -36.81 -30.90
CA PRO A 147 7.61 -37.83 -31.92
C PRO A 147 7.23 -39.16 -31.25
N GLN A 148 6.34 -39.93 -31.89
CA GLN A 148 5.90 -41.24 -31.39
C GLN A 148 7.06 -42.25 -31.20
N GLU A 149 8.23 -41.95 -31.73
CA GLU A 149 9.50 -42.70 -31.63
C GLU A 149 9.96 -42.96 -30.18
N LEU A 150 9.56 -42.13 -29.20
CA LEU A 150 9.95 -42.29 -27.79
C LEU A 150 8.97 -43.14 -26.95
N ARG A 151 7.82 -43.56 -27.52
CA ARG A 151 6.86 -44.44 -26.82
C ARG A 151 7.18 -45.94 -26.94
N SER A 152 8.16 -46.31 -27.77
CA SER A 152 8.51 -47.72 -28.03
C SER A 152 9.72 -48.24 -27.25
N VAL A 153 10.32 -47.45 -26.34
CA VAL A 153 11.37 -47.98 -25.45
C VAL A 153 10.71 -48.60 -24.21
N GLN A 154 10.01 -49.71 -24.43
CA GLN A 154 9.63 -50.64 -23.37
C GLN A 154 10.77 -51.66 -23.23
N PRO A 155 11.37 -51.87 -22.05
CA PRO A 155 12.45 -52.84 -21.92
C PRO A 155 11.87 -54.25 -22.08
N PRO A 156 12.53 -55.16 -22.83
CA PRO A 156 12.15 -56.56 -22.80
C PRO A 156 12.46 -57.13 -21.41
N ARG A 157 11.59 -58.05 -20.97
CA ARG A 157 11.62 -58.76 -19.67
C ARG A 157 12.97 -59.42 -19.37
#